data_AF-A0A8J2MR67-F1
#
_entry.id   AF-A0A8J2MR67-F1
#
_cell.length_a   1.000
_cell.length_b   1.000
_cell.length_c   1.000
_cell.angle_alpha   90.00
_cell.angle_beta   90.00
_cell.angle_gamma   90.00
#
_symmetry.space_group_name_H-M   'P 1'
#
loop_
_entity.id
_entity.type
_entity.pdbx_description
1 polymer ?
#
loop_
_entity_poly.entity_id
_entity_poly.type
_entity_poly.pdbx_seq_one_letter_code
_entity_poly.pdbx_strand_id
1 'polypeptide(L)'
;MSWSLLSLLFFITLLWADDLTSAAGYVMYCPCMGRFGNQMEHFLGMLAFAKALNRTLVLPPFVEYYPEKRQAVMVDFDKYFLVEPLRNFHKMIVMRDFIKEIAPNVWPLNKRKAFCWQPRQSIYDAKKSSGCHAKEGNPFSAFWDYSNISFVGDIYYASDFHEAHFINLASVQKKWDEKFPADRYPVLSFISAPAAFPARIDHHHLQRYLHWSKAIVTKANKYVTESLERPFIGIHLRNDVDWENLCQMVHKNETDKLFGSAICTGNNGKLTAEMCLPSLETIIKDVTEKALKLKVRSVFVSSDRNHYIDELKQKLAPLRIVVRRRYPENLHVNLAIMSIADHFIGNCVSTLSAFIYRQRKYASSVPRPSSFFAQSYFIGNKDEL
;
A
#
# COMPACT_ATOMS: atom_id res chain seq x y z
N MET A 1 33.36 -25.44 -35.00
CA MET A 1 33.02 -24.05 -34.58
C MET A 1 31.61 -23.93 -33.95
N SER A 2 31.02 -24.99 -33.37
CA SER A 2 29.68 -24.92 -32.74
C SER A 2 29.64 -25.29 -31.25
N TRP A 3 30.79 -25.61 -30.64
CA TRP A 3 30.87 -25.98 -29.22
C TRP A 3 30.99 -24.76 -28.29
N SER A 4 31.43 -23.59 -28.76
CA SER A 4 31.59 -22.41 -27.89
C SER A 4 30.27 -21.67 -27.62
N LEU A 5 29.28 -21.75 -28.51
CA LEU A 5 27.96 -21.13 -28.31
C LEU A 5 27.10 -21.87 -27.27
N LEU A 6 27.18 -23.21 -27.22
CA LEU A 6 26.44 -24.01 -26.23
C LEU A 6 26.96 -23.80 -24.81
N SER A 7 28.28 -23.67 -24.64
CA SER A 7 28.91 -23.40 -23.33
C SER A 7 28.65 -21.98 -22.84
N LEU A 8 28.55 -21.00 -23.74
CA LEU A 8 28.21 -19.61 -23.38
C LEU A 8 26.74 -19.49 -22.94
N LEU A 9 25.82 -20.19 -23.61
CA LEU A 9 24.41 -20.29 -23.22
C LEU A 9 24.24 -20.95 -21.85
N PHE A 10 25.01 -22.02 -21.56
CA PHE A 10 24.98 -22.69 -20.26
C PHE A 10 25.51 -21.80 -19.13
N PHE A 11 26.57 -21.01 -19.37
CA PHE A 11 27.10 -20.06 -18.40
C PHE A 11 26.16 -18.89 -18.12
N ILE A 12 25.45 -18.38 -19.14
CA ILE A 12 24.43 -17.33 -18.97
C ILE A 12 23.23 -17.88 -18.17
N THR A 13 22.80 -19.13 -18.40
CA THR A 13 21.73 -19.75 -17.60
C THR A 13 22.13 -20.02 -16.16
N LEU A 14 23.40 -20.37 -15.89
CA LEU A 14 23.91 -20.59 -14.52
C LEU A 14 24.04 -19.28 -13.74
N LEU A 15 24.50 -18.20 -14.37
CA LEU A 15 24.56 -16.88 -13.74
C LEU A 15 23.18 -16.29 -13.42
N TRP A 16 22.14 -16.65 -14.19
CA TRP A 16 20.76 -16.27 -13.90
C TRP A 16 20.11 -17.13 -12.80
N ALA A 17 20.52 -18.40 -12.67
CA ALA A 17 20.03 -19.30 -11.64
C ALA A 17 20.61 -19.00 -10.24
N ASP A 18 21.90 -18.65 -10.16
CA ASP A 18 22.57 -18.33 -8.88
C ASP A 18 22.05 -17.02 -8.25
N ASP A 19 21.54 -16.07 -9.05
CA ASP A 19 20.96 -14.83 -8.50
C ASP A 19 19.55 -15.05 -7.92
N LEU A 20 18.87 -16.13 -8.30
CA LEU A 20 17.51 -16.43 -7.84
C LEU A 20 17.49 -17.22 -6.52
N THR A 21 18.49 -18.07 -6.25
CA THR A 21 18.72 -18.71 -4.92
C THR A 21 19.62 -17.85 -4.04
N SER A 22 19.06 -16.78 -3.49
CA SER A 22 19.78 -15.87 -2.59
C SER A 22 20.29 -16.62 -1.36
N ALA A 23 21.61 -16.73 -1.20
CA ALA A 23 22.25 -17.20 0.04
C ALA A 23 21.80 -16.40 1.29
N ALA A 24 21.31 -15.17 1.08
CA ALA A 24 20.77 -14.32 2.15
C ALA A 24 19.32 -14.68 2.55
N GLY A 25 18.64 -15.58 1.84
CA GLY A 25 17.26 -15.99 2.12
C GLY A 25 16.18 -14.99 1.70
N TYR A 26 14.95 -15.23 2.16
CA TYR A 26 13.73 -14.55 1.72
C TYR A 26 12.88 -14.08 2.91
N VAL A 27 12.08 -13.06 2.66
CA VAL A 27 11.00 -12.61 3.55
C VAL A 27 9.69 -12.54 2.77
N MET A 28 8.63 -13.07 3.35
CA MET A 28 7.27 -12.96 2.83
C MET A 28 6.30 -12.62 3.95
N TYR A 29 5.18 -12.02 3.62
CA TYR A 29 4.17 -11.66 4.61
C TYR A 29 2.78 -11.68 4.00
N CYS A 30 1.75 -11.83 4.85
CA CYS A 30 0.40 -11.49 4.43
C CYS A 30 0.10 -10.00 4.65
N PRO A 31 -0.35 -9.24 3.63
CA PRO A 31 -0.95 -7.92 3.80
C PRO A 31 -2.41 -8.05 4.31
N CYS A 32 -2.61 -8.82 5.38
CA CYS A 32 -3.92 -9.25 5.89
C CYS A 32 -4.68 -8.19 6.70
N MET A 33 -4.14 -6.98 6.87
CA MET A 33 -4.78 -5.90 7.64
C MET A 33 -5.29 -4.79 6.73
N GLY A 34 -6.61 -4.62 6.70
CA GLY A 34 -7.28 -3.53 6.00
C GLY A 34 -7.37 -3.71 4.48
N ARG A 35 -7.71 -2.61 3.79
CA ARG A 35 -7.90 -2.54 2.33
C ARG A 35 -6.61 -2.07 1.64
N PHE A 36 -6.64 -1.90 0.32
CA PHE A 36 -5.49 -1.52 -0.51
C PHE A 36 -4.60 -0.42 0.10
N GLY A 37 -5.17 0.69 0.57
CA GLY A 37 -4.40 1.77 1.20
C GLY A 37 -3.59 1.30 2.42
N ASN A 38 -4.19 0.48 3.31
CA ASN A 38 -3.50 -0.10 4.47
C ASN A 38 -2.39 -1.07 4.05
N GLN A 39 -2.65 -1.88 3.02
CA GLN A 39 -1.66 -2.82 2.48
C GLN A 39 -0.44 -2.07 1.93
N MET A 40 -0.65 -0.92 1.29
CA MET A 40 0.43 -0.07 0.80
C MET A 40 1.19 0.63 1.92
N GLU A 41 0.56 1.02 3.02
CA GLU A 41 1.28 1.52 4.21
C GLU A 41 2.26 0.45 4.74
N HIS A 42 1.78 -0.78 4.92
CA HIS A 42 2.62 -1.90 5.35
C HIS A 42 3.73 -2.22 4.34
N PHE A 43 3.42 -2.17 3.04
CA PHE A 43 4.39 -2.46 1.99
C PHE A 43 5.61 -1.55 2.07
N LEU A 44 5.44 -0.25 2.35
CA LEU A 44 6.58 0.67 2.53
C LEU A 44 7.49 0.23 3.68
N GLY A 45 6.92 -0.21 4.80
CA GLY A 45 7.71 -0.77 5.89
C GLY A 45 8.39 -2.08 5.52
N MET A 46 7.72 -2.94 4.74
CA MET A 46 8.30 -4.21 4.27
C MET A 46 9.45 -4.04 3.28
N LEU A 47 9.41 -2.99 2.46
CA LEU A 47 10.56 -2.61 1.62
C LEU A 47 11.78 -2.30 2.48
N ALA A 48 11.63 -1.44 3.48
CA ALA A 48 12.71 -1.10 4.42
C ALA A 48 13.19 -2.33 5.19
N PHE A 49 12.26 -3.17 5.66
CA PHE A 49 12.54 -4.37 6.43
C PHE A 49 13.37 -5.39 5.63
N ALA A 50 12.94 -5.73 4.41
CA ALA A 50 13.64 -6.69 3.57
C ALA A 50 15.05 -6.22 3.21
N LYS A 51 15.20 -4.93 2.89
CA LYS A 51 16.51 -4.34 2.57
C LYS A 51 17.44 -4.34 3.77
N ALA A 52 16.94 -3.99 4.96
CA ALA A 52 17.73 -3.95 6.18
C ALA A 52 18.25 -5.34 6.61
N LEU A 53 17.49 -6.41 6.33
CA LEU A 53 17.92 -7.80 6.57
C LEU A 53 18.66 -8.42 5.37
N ASN A 54 18.87 -7.66 4.30
CA ASN A 54 19.43 -8.15 3.04
C ASN A 54 18.73 -9.42 2.48
N ARG A 55 17.43 -9.60 2.78
CA ARG A 55 16.63 -10.76 2.36
C ARG A 55 15.78 -10.42 1.16
N THR A 56 15.68 -11.32 0.18
CA THR A 56 14.84 -11.08 -1.00
C THR A 56 13.37 -10.97 -0.58
N LEU A 57 12.70 -9.87 -0.94
CA LEU A 57 11.29 -9.68 -0.64
C LEU A 57 10.43 -10.47 -1.63
N VAL A 58 9.63 -11.39 -1.11
CA VAL A 58 8.58 -12.06 -1.87
C VAL A 58 7.36 -11.14 -1.89
N LEU A 59 7.07 -10.57 -3.06
CA LEU A 59 5.98 -9.62 -3.26
C LEU A 59 4.63 -10.35 -3.13
N PRO A 60 3.81 -10.03 -2.11
CA PRO A 60 2.57 -10.73 -1.88
C PRO A 60 1.50 -10.33 -2.91
N PRO A 61 0.52 -11.20 -3.19
CA PRO A 61 -0.70 -10.75 -3.84
C PRO A 61 -1.44 -9.75 -2.94
N PHE A 62 -2.13 -8.81 -3.56
CA PHE A 62 -3.07 -7.91 -2.89
C PHE A 62 -4.32 -8.67 -2.46
N VAL A 63 -4.87 -8.25 -1.32
CA VAL A 63 -6.13 -8.79 -0.79
C VAL A 63 -7.27 -7.84 -1.14
N GLU A 64 -8.23 -8.31 -1.91
CA GLU A 64 -9.39 -7.53 -2.35
C GLU A 64 -10.69 -8.09 -1.76
N TYR A 65 -11.53 -7.18 -1.27
CA TYR A 65 -12.85 -7.51 -0.72
C TYR A 65 -13.93 -7.03 -1.65
N TYR A 66 -14.88 -7.92 -1.93
CA TYR A 66 -15.98 -7.69 -2.85
C TYR A 66 -17.28 -8.02 -2.11
N PRO A 67 -18.28 -7.13 -2.06
CA PRO A 67 -19.54 -7.37 -1.35
C PRO A 67 -20.24 -8.67 -1.79
N GLU A 68 -20.09 -9.06 -3.06
CA GLU A 68 -20.67 -10.27 -3.64
C GLU A 68 -19.88 -11.56 -3.33
N LYS A 69 -18.71 -11.46 -2.67
CA LYS A 69 -17.85 -12.61 -2.35
C LYS A 69 -17.70 -12.81 -0.86
N ARG A 70 -17.87 -14.06 -0.41
CA ARG A 70 -17.66 -14.45 1.00
C ARG A 70 -16.19 -14.45 1.42
N GLN A 71 -15.29 -14.77 0.49
CA GLN A 71 -13.84 -14.81 0.74
C GLN A 71 -13.15 -13.67 -0.01
N ALA A 72 -12.07 -13.16 0.58
CA ALA A 72 -11.20 -12.21 -0.10
C ALA A 72 -10.57 -12.83 -1.36
N VAL A 73 -10.30 -11.99 -2.36
CA VAL A 73 -9.68 -12.37 -3.63
C VAL A 73 -8.24 -11.91 -3.62
N MET A 74 -7.35 -12.80 -4.05
CA MET A 74 -5.92 -12.51 -4.17
C MET A 74 -5.61 -12.07 -5.59
N VAL A 75 -4.85 -10.99 -5.71
CA VAL A 75 -4.42 -10.44 -6.99
C VAL A 75 -2.91 -10.28 -6.99
N ASP A 76 -2.22 -10.98 -7.89
CA ASP A 76 -0.76 -10.90 -7.99
C ASP A 76 -0.26 -9.45 -8.10
N PHE A 77 0.86 -9.18 -7.44
CA PHE A 77 1.45 -7.86 -7.35
C PHE A 77 1.68 -7.19 -8.72
N ASP A 78 2.18 -7.99 -9.67
CA ASP A 78 2.55 -7.59 -11.03
C ASP A 78 1.35 -7.21 -11.92
N LYS A 79 0.12 -7.49 -11.48
CA LYS A 79 -1.09 -6.97 -12.13
C LYS A 79 -1.22 -5.45 -12.02
N TYR A 80 -0.82 -4.89 -10.88
CA TYR A 80 -0.96 -3.45 -10.61
C TYR A 80 0.34 -2.68 -10.72
N PHE A 81 1.48 -3.29 -10.43
CA PHE A 81 2.76 -2.59 -10.39
C PHE A 81 3.83 -3.29 -11.20
N LEU A 82 4.76 -2.51 -11.74
CA LEU A 82 5.97 -3.04 -12.33
C LEU A 82 6.91 -3.51 -11.22
N VAL A 83 7.49 -4.70 -11.39
CA VAL A 83 8.45 -5.28 -10.44
C VAL A 83 9.84 -4.68 -10.62
N GLU A 84 10.22 -4.35 -11.87
CA GLU A 84 11.59 -3.92 -12.19
C GLU A 84 12.05 -2.65 -11.46
N PRO A 85 11.24 -1.58 -11.34
CA PRO A 85 11.65 -0.41 -10.57
C PRO A 85 11.87 -0.70 -9.07
N LEU A 86 11.22 -1.72 -8.52
CA LEU A 86 11.43 -2.16 -7.15
C LEU A 86 12.73 -2.96 -7.01
N ARG A 87 13.11 -3.73 -8.04
CA ARG A 87 14.39 -4.46 -8.07
C ARG A 87 15.60 -3.53 -8.07
N ASN A 88 15.45 -2.32 -8.61
CA ASN A 88 16.48 -1.27 -8.47
C ASN A 88 16.69 -0.81 -7.01
N PHE A 89 15.72 -1.03 -6.13
CA PHE A 89 15.84 -0.71 -4.71
C PHE A 89 16.42 -1.87 -3.88
N HIS A 90 15.91 -3.09 -4.10
CA HIS A 90 16.30 -4.30 -3.38
C HIS A 90 15.87 -5.55 -4.15
N LYS A 91 16.43 -6.73 -3.82
CA LYS A 91 16.07 -8.00 -4.47
C LYS A 91 14.61 -8.37 -4.19
N MET A 92 13.84 -8.68 -5.24
CA MET A 92 12.42 -9.05 -5.13
C MET A 92 11.97 -10.07 -6.18
N ILE A 93 10.99 -10.87 -5.77
CA ILE A 93 10.34 -11.90 -6.60
C ILE A 93 8.84 -11.92 -6.33
N VAL A 94 8.01 -12.15 -7.35
CA VAL A 94 6.55 -12.29 -7.17
C VAL A 94 6.25 -13.61 -6.47
N MET A 95 5.28 -13.61 -5.53
CA MET A 95 4.95 -14.80 -4.73
C MET A 95 4.64 -16.04 -5.58
N ARG A 96 3.87 -15.88 -6.66
CA ARG A 96 3.59 -16.96 -7.63
C ARG A 96 4.87 -17.62 -8.13
N ASP A 97 5.83 -16.82 -8.56
CA ASP A 97 7.08 -17.29 -9.15
C ASP A 97 8.00 -17.90 -8.07
N PHE A 98 8.08 -17.27 -6.89
CA PHE A 98 8.79 -17.83 -5.74
C PHE A 98 8.28 -19.23 -5.36
N ILE A 99 6.96 -19.40 -5.27
CA ILE A 99 6.35 -20.66 -4.85
C ILE A 99 6.57 -21.76 -5.90
N LYS A 100 6.56 -21.40 -7.17
CA LYS A 100 6.76 -22.33 -8.28
C LYS A 100 8.23 -22.73 -8.45
N GLU A 101 9.15 -21.77 -8.38
CA GLU A 101 10.53 -21.94 -8.87
C GLU A 101 11.54 -22.12 -7.74
N ILE A 102 11.29 -21.53 -6.56
CA ILE A 102 12.27 -21.47 -5.46
C ILE A 102 11.84 -22.31 -4.26
N ALA A 103 10.59 -22.14 -3.82
CA ALA A 103 10.08 -22.77 -2.60
C ALA A 103 10.22 -24.29 -2.54
N PRO A 104 10.06 -25.08 -3.63
CA PRO A 104 10.21 -26.54 -3.54
C PRO A 104 11.59 -26.98 -3.02
N ASN A 105 12.64 -26.21 -3.34
CA ASN A 105 14.01 -26.54 -2.99
C ASN A 105 14.45 -25.96 -1.63
N VAL A 106 14.11 -24.68 -1.37
CA VAL A 106 14.59 -23.98 -0.16
C VAL A 106 13.58 -23.94 0.99
N TRP A 107 12.28 -24.17 0.70
CA TRP A 107 11.19 -24.06 1.67
C TRP A 107 10.11 -25.15 1.46
N PRO A 108 10.48 -26.43 1.57
CA PRO A 108 9.59 -27.56 1.33
C PRO A 108 8.45 -27.61 2.35
N LEU A 109 7.35 -28.29 1.99
CA LEU A 109 6.10 -28.31 2.75
C LEU A 109 6.29 -28.65 4.24
N ASN A 110 7.18 -29.59 4.55
CA ASN A 110 7.46 -30.03 5.92
C ASN A 110 8.37 -29.09 6.73
N LYS A 111 8.79 -27.95 6.18
CA LYS A 111 9.62 -26.94 6.87
C LYS A 111 8.94 -25.57 6.96
N ARG A 112 7.71 -25.42 6.48
CA ARG A 112 7.01 -24.13 6.45
C ARG A 112 6.53 -23.73 7.85
N LYS A 113 7.19 -22.76 8.48
CA LYS A 113 6.82 -22.24 9.81
C LYS A 113 6.25 -20.83 9.72
N ALA A 114 5.14 -20.56 10.39
CA ALA A 114 4.55 -19.22 10.44
C ALA A 114 5.27 -18.34 11.47
N PHE A 115 5.59 -17.10 11.10
CA PHE A 115 6.17 -16.12 12.00
C PHE A 115 5.08 -15.18 12.53
N CYS A 116 5.01 -15.02 13.85
CA CYS A 116 4.11 -14.07 14.49
C CYS A 116 4.74 -13.50 15.77
N TRP A 117 4.17 -12.39 16.26
CA TRP A 117 4.67 -11.68 17.44
C TRP A 117 4.81 -12.62 18.65
N GLN A 118 3.70 -13.21 19.08
CA GLN A 118 3.59 -14.10 20.22
C GLN A 118 2.44 -15.11 19.99
N PRO A 119 2.43 -16.25 20.69
CA PRO A 119 1.31 -17.18 20.60
C PRO A 119 0.01 -16.50 21.06
N ARG A 120 -1.09 -16.76 20.35
CA ARG A 120 -2.43 -16.29 20.69
C ARG A 120 -3.37 -17.48 20.80
N GLN A 121 -4.45 -17.32 21.56
CA GLN A 121 -5.54 -18.29 21.56
C GLN A 121 -6.31 -18.20 20.23
N SER A 122 -6.81 -19.34 19.78
CA SER A 122 -7.68 -19.43 18.61
C SER A 122 -9.04 -18.81 18.93
N ILE A 123 -9.53 -17.97 18.03
CA ILE A 123 -10.78 -17.22 18.14
C ILE A 123 -11.98 -18.12 17.80
N TYR A 124 -11.80 -19.10 16.89
CA TYR A 124 -12.87 -20.02 16.49
C TYR A 124 -12.90 -21.33 17.30
N ASP A 125 -11.81 -21.67 17.99
CA ASP A 125 -11.71 -22.91 18.78
C ASP A 125 -10.87 -22.70 20.03
N ALA A 126 -11.53 -22.65 21.19
CA ALA A 126 -10.89 -22.47 22.49
C ALA A 126 -10.10 -23.71 22.97
N LYS A 127 -10.30 -24.89 22.36
CA LYS A 127 -9.58 -26.13 22.73
C LYS A 127 -8.26 -26.28 21.99
N LYS A 128 -8.06 -25.52 20.92
CA LYS A 128 -6.82 -25.53 20.14
C LYS A 128 -5.69 -24.90 20.96
N SER A 129 -4.50 -25.50 20.92
CA SER A 129 -3.31 -24.94 21.56
C SER A 129 -2.96 -23.57 21.00
N SER A 130 -2.50 -22.66 21.87
CA SER A 130 -2.06 -21.33 21.46
C SER A 130 -0.97 -21.40 20.38
N GLY A 131 -1.06 -20.52 19.39
CA GLY A 131 -0.10 -20.45 18.30
C GLY A 131 -0.26 -19.18 17.47
N CYS A 132 0.37 -19.15 16.29
CA CYS A 132 0.19 -18.04 15.34
C CYS A 132 -1.19 -18.07 14.68
N HIS A 133 -1.75 -19.28 14.51
CA HIS A 133 -3.04 -19.50 13.83
C HIS A 133 -3.09 -18.79 12.47
N ALA A 134 -2.05 -19.03 11.66
CA ALA A 134 -1.73 -18.28 10.45
C ALA A 134 -2.81 -18.24 9.36
N LYS A 135 -3.71 -19.22 9.37
CA LYS A 135 -4.81 -19.39 8.39
C LYS A 135 -6.18 -19.20 9.01
N GLU A 136 -6.25 -18.62 10.20
CA GLU A 136 -7.50 -18.45 10.92
C GLU A 136 -8.25 -17.21 10.44
N GLY A 137 -9.45 -17.40 9.89
CA GLY A 137 -10.34 -16.33 9.43
C GLY A 137 -10.03 -15.81 8.02
N ASN A 138 -10.73 -14.74 7.64
CA ASN A 138 -10.62 -14.05 6.35
C ASN A 138 -9.95 -12.69 6.61
N PRO A 139 -8.84 -12.32 5.92
CA PRO A 139 -8.29 -12.92 4.69
C PRO A 139 -7.22 -14.00 4.88
N PHE A 140 -6.85 -14.33 6.11
CA PHE A 140 -5.71 -15.18 6.43
C PHE A 140 -5.71 -16.54 5.72
N SER A 141 -6.80 -17.32 5.81
CA SER A 141 -6.86 -18.62 5.13
C SER A 141 -6.70 -18.45 3.63
N ALA A 142 -7.57 -17.61 3.04
CA ALA A 142 -7.68 -17.45 1.61
C ALA A 142 -6.34 -16.99 1.00
N PHE A 143 -5.63 -16.07 1.66
CA PHE A 143 -4.31 -15.60 1.23
C PHE A 143 -3.28 -16.73 1.12
N TRP A 144 -3.12 -17.55 2.16
CA TRP A 144 -2.15 -18.64 2.14
C TRP A 144 -2.60 -19.80 1.23
N ASP A 145 -3.91 -20.05 1.15
CA ASP A 145 -4.50 -21.05 0.26
C ASP A 145 -4.29 -20.72 -1.23
N TYR A 146 -4.34 -19.44 -1.60
CA TYR A 146 -4.08 -18.98 -2.98
C TYR A 146 -2.72 -19.46 -3.52
N SER A 147 -1.71 -19.53 -2.65
CA SER A 147 -0.36 -19.98 -2.97
C SER A 147 -0.08 -21.42 -2.53
N ASN A 148 -1.10 -22.19 -2.15
CA ASN A 148 -0.97 -23.54 -1.59
C ASN A 148 0.06 -23.63 -0.43
N ILE A 149 -0.04 -22.69 0.50
CA ILE A 149 0.81 -22.62 1.70
C ILE A 149 0.03 -23.13 2.91
N SER A 150 0.64 -24.10 3.58
CA SER A 150 0.24 -24.60 4.89
C SER A 150 1.47 -24.62 5.80
N PHE A 151 1.26 -24.39 7.09
CA PHE A 151 2.32 -24.30 8.07
C PHE A 151 2.32 -25.52 8.98
N VAL A 152 3.51 -26.03 9.30
CA VAL A 152 3.73 -27.19 10.18
C VAL A 152 4.22 -26.81 11.57
N GLY A 153 4.40 -25.51 11.82
CA GLY A 153 4.82 -24.99 13.11
C GLY A 153 4.86 -23.46 13.12
N ASP A 154 5.15 -22.93 14.30
CA ASP A 154 5.14 -21.50 14.57
C ASP A 154 6.52 -21.03 15.07
N ILE A 155 6.85 -19.77 14.79
CA ILE A 155 8.02 -19.06 15.28
C ILE A 155 7.56 -17.74 15.91
N TYR A 156 7.97 -17.52 17.15
CA TYR A 156 7.67 -16.32 17.92
C TYR A 156 8.91 -15.44 18.06
N TYR A 157 8.77 -14.14 17.82
CA TYR A 157 9.89 -13.22 17.84
C TYR A 157 9.82 -12.14 18.92
N ALA A 158 8.64 -11.86 19.49
CA ALA A 158 8.48 -10.79 20.47
C ALA A 158 9.15 -11.07 21.82
N SER A 159 9.25 -12.33 22.22
CA SER A 159 9.81 -12.74 23.52
C SER A 159 11.27 -12.31 23.71
N ASP A 160 12.01 -12.11 22.62
CA ASP A 160 13.47 -11.88 22.66
C ASP A 160 13.88 -10.48 22.16
N PHE A 161 12.97 -9.74 21.51
CA PHE A 161 13.21 -8.37 21.04
C PHE A 161 11.90 -7.64 20.69
N HIS A 162 11.29 -6.96 21.68
CA HIS A 162 10.07 -6.14 21.51
C HIS A 162 10.24 -4.98 20.52
N GLU A 163 11.47 -4.61 20.21
CA GLU A 163 11.83 -3.60 19.22
C GLU A 163 11.91 -4.14 17.78
N ALA A 164 11.43 -5.36 17.52
CA ALA A 164 11.55 -6.07 16.23
C ALA A 164 11.17 -5.24 14.97
N HIS A 165 10.25 -4.29 15.15
CA HIS A 165 9.71 -3.44 14.09
C HIS A 165 10.55 -2.17 13.84
N PHE A 166 11.52 -1.84 14.70
CA PHE A 166 12.49 -0.75 14.52
C PHE A 166 13.70 -1.21 13.73
N ILE A 167 13.45 -1.71 12.53
CA ILE A 167 14.47 -2.34 11.68
C ILE A 167 15.57 -1.37 11.21
N ASN A 168 15.38 -0.07 11.40
CA ASN A 168 16.39 0.96 11.13
C ASN A 168 17.56 0.97 12.14
N LEU A 169 17.41 0.29 13.28
CA LEU A 169 18.47 0.17 14.28
C LEU A 169 19.40 -1.00 13.95
N ALA A 170 20.71 -0.74 13.82
CA ALA A 170 21.70 -1.78 13.52
C ALA A 170 21.70 -2.92 14.56
N SER A 171 21.43 -2.59 15.83
CA SER A 171 21.28 -3.59 16.91
C SER A 171 20.11 -4.54 16.66
N VAL A 172 19.00 -4.04 16.11
CA VAL A 172 17.81 -4.84 15.79
C VAL A 172 18.08 -5.74 14.58
N GLN A 173 18.75 -5.20 13.55
CA GLN A 173 19.16 -5.99 12.38
C GLN A 173 20.05 -7.17 12.80
N LYS A 174 21.08 -6.90 13.62
CA LYS A 174 21.97 -7.93 14.14
C LYS A 174 21.22 -9.03 14.91
N LYS A 175 20.24 -8.66 15.75
CA LYS A 175 19.41 -9.63 16.48
C LYS A 175 18.57 -10.50 15.55
N TRP A 176 18.03 -9.93 14.47
CA TRP A 176 17.32 -10.70 13.44
C TRP A 176 18.23 -11.73 12.77
N ASP A 177 19.45 -11.34 12.39
CA ASP A 177 20.41 -12.23 11.73
C ASP A 177 20.92 -13.33 12.67
N GLU A 178 21.22 -13.00 13.92
CA GLU A 178 21.67 -13.97 14.94
C GLU A 178 20.60 -15.01 15.26
N LYS A 179 19.33 -14.57 15.43
CA LYS A 179 18.24 -15.47 15.81
C LYS A 179 17.71 -16.26 14.62
N PHE A 180 17.66 -15.64 13.46
CA PHE A 180 17.07 -16.21 12.25
C PHE A 180 18.05 -16.18 11.06
N PRO A 181 19.18 -16.89 11.15
CA PRO A 181 20.15 -16.93 10.05
C PRO A 181 19.57 -17.69 8.84
N ALA A 182 20.00 -17.34 7.63
CA ALA A 182 19.40 -17.81 6.37
C ALA A 182 19.58 -19.31 6.11
N ASP A 183 20.64 -19.92 6.64
CA ASP A 183 20.92 -21.35 6.56
C ASP A 183 19.87 -22.20 7.31
N ARG A 184 19.39 -21.70 8.45
CA ARG A 184 18.36 -22.36 9.28
C ARG A 184 16.95 -21.86 8.97
N TYR A 185 16.83 -20.59 8.62
CA TYR A 185 15.57 -19.91 8.31
C TYR A 185 15.68 -19.24 6.92
N PRO A 186 15.66 -20.05 5.85
CA PRO A 186 15.77 -19.53 4.48
C PRO A 186 14.58 -18.65 4.10
N VAL A 187 13.42 -18.84 4.74
CA VAL A 187 12.22 -18.04 4.52
C VAL A 187 11.63 -17.58 5.85
N LEU A 188 11.50 -16.27 6.01
CA LEU A 188 10.75 -15.65 7.12
C LEU A 188 9.33 -15.35 6.62
N SER A 189 8.34 -16.17 6.99
CA SER A 189 6.95 -16.07 6.50
C SER A 189 5.99 -15.56 7.55
N PHE A 190 5.73 -14.25 7.52
CA PHE A 190 4.97 -13.55 8.54
C PHE A 190 3.46 -13.56 8.27
N ILE A 191 2.67 -13.85 9.30
CA ILE A 191 1.19 -13.85 9.21
C ILE A 191 0.60 -12.44 9.07
N SER A 192 1.37 -11.42 9.42
CA SER A 192 1.09 -10.00 9.25
C SER A 192 2.41 -9.27 8.99
N ALA A 193 2.37 -8.09 8.35
CA ALA A 193 3.60 -7.34 8.12
C ALA A 193 4.30 -7.00 9.46
N PRO A 194 5.59 -7.35 9.66
CA PRO A 194 6.40 -6.85 10.79
C PRO A 194 6.79 -5.37 10.57
N ALA A 195 5.82 -4.53 10.24
CA ALA A 195 5.98 -3.13 9.89
C ALA A 195 4.96 -2.28 10.66
N ALA A 196 5.32 -1.03 10.93
CA ALA A 196 4.41 -0.08 11.56
C ALA A 196 3.22 0.25 10.64
N PHE A 197 2.07 0.50 11.27
CA PHE A 197 0.92 1.13 10.65
C PHE A 197 0.44 2.29 11.52
N PRO A 198 0.25 3.50 10.95
CA PRO A 198 0.57 3.92 9.58
C PRO A 198 2.06 3.81 9.23
N ALA A 199 2.42 3.93 7.95
CA ALA A 199 3.82 3.87 7.55
C ALA A 199 4.59 5.04 8.17
N ARG A 200 5.77 4.74 8.71
CA ARG A 200 6.67 5.75 9.25
C ARG A 200 7.08 6.76 8.18
N ILE A 201 7.25 8.02 8.58
CA ILE A 201 7.58 9.13 7.67
C ILE A 201 8.88 8.88 6.91
N ASP A 202 9.88 8.30 7.56
CA ASP A 202 11.16 7.91 6.96
C ASP A 202 11.00 6.85 5.85
N HIS A 203 9.90 6.10 5.79
CA HIS A 203 9.62 5.14 4.71
C HIS A 203 8.81 5.73 3.55
N HIS A 204 8.26 6.94 3.67
CA HIS A 204 7.35 7.49 2.66
C HIS A 204 8.01 7.67 1.29
N HIS A 205 9.30 7.99 1.27
CA HIS A 205 10.07 8.19 0.04
C HIS A 205 10.20 6.91 -0.80
N LEU A 206 10.01 5.72 -0.21
CA LEU A 206 10.07 4.43 -0.90
C LEU A 206 8.93 4.24 -1.91
N GLN A 207 7.86 5.05 -1.80
CA GLN A 207 6.81 5.11 -2.81
C GLN A 207 7.36 5.42 -4.22
N ARG A 208 8.54 6.05 -4.32
CA ARG A 208 9.17 6.34 -5.61
C ARG A 208 9.45 5.13 -6.48
N TYR A 209 9.59 3.94 -5.89
CA TYR A 209 9.84 2.69 -6.61
C TYR A 209 8.55 2.00 -7.05
N LEU A 210 7.37 2.51 -6.65
CA LEU A 210 6.08 1.97 -7.06
C LEU A 210 5.61 2.63 -8.36
N HIS A 211 5.74 1.88 -9.45
CA HIS A 211 5.28 2.30 -10.77
C HIS A 211 4.10 1.44 -11.20
N TRP A 212 2.98 2.08 -11.55
CA TRP A 212 1.81 1.40 -12.08
C TRP A 212 2.16 0.56 -13.31
N SER A 213 1.50 -0.60 -13.46
CA SER A 213 1.62 -1.46 -14.62
C SER A 213 1.15 -0.75 -15.89
N LYS A 214 1.68 -1.17 -17.05
CA LYS A 214 1.32 -0.59 -18.36
C LYS A 214 -0.20 -0.61 -18.59
N ALA A 215 -0.88 -1.66 -18.13
CA ALA A 215 -2.33 -1.79 -18.24
C ALA A 215 -3.08 -0.70 -17.47
N ILE A 216 -2.66 -0.40 -16.24
CA ILE A 216 -3.26 0.67 -15.42
C ILE A 216 -2.97 2.04 -16.03
N VAL A 217 -1.71 2.32 -16.38
CA VAL A 217 -1.30 3.60 -16.98
C VAL A 217 -2.06 3.86 -18.29
N THR A 218 -2.18 2.86 -19.16
CA THR A 218 -2.89 2.99 -20.43
C THR A 218 -4.36 3.34 -20.22
N LYS A 219 -5.04 2.66 -19.29
CA LYS A 219 -6.45 2.94 -18.96
C LYS A 219 -6.63 4.34 -18.35
N ALA A 220 -5.73 4.74 -17.46
CA ALA A 220 -5.77 6.06 -16.83
C ALA A 220 -5.56 7.18 -17.86
N ASN A 221 -4.52 7.08 -18.69
CA ASN A 221 -4.22 8.06 -19.73
C ASN A 221 -5.35 8.17 -20.75
N LYS A 222 -5.87 7.02 -21.23
CA LYS A 222 -7.01 6.99 -22.14
C LYS A 222 -8.19 7.78 -21.57
N TYR A 223 -8.57 7.51 -20.32
CA TYR A 223 -9.66 8.22 -19.67
C TYR A 223 -9.40 9.72 -19.54
N VAL A 224 -8.19 10.14 -19.15
CA VAL A 224 -7.83 11.56 -19.06
C VAL A 224 -7.97 12.23 -20.43
N THR A 225 -7.40 11.66 -21.49
CA THR A 225 -7.45 12.22 -22.84
C THR A 225 -8.87 12.34 -23.39
N GLU A 226 -9.72 11.35 -23.13
CA GLU A 226 -11.10 11.31 -23.68
C GLU A 226 -12.10 12.13 -22.88
N SER A 227 -11.87 12.32 -21.57
CA SER A 227 -12.92 12.83 -20.65
C SER A 227 -12.54 14.09 -19.87
N LEU A 228 -11.26 14.45 -19.78
CA LEU A 228 -10.78 15.52 -18.90
C LEU A 228 -9.93 16.54 -19.66
N GLU A 229 -10.37 17.80 -19.67
CA GLU A 229 -9.56 18.90 -20.20
C GLU A 229 -8.58 19.40 -19.14
N ARG A 230 -7.31 19.55 -19.51
CA ARG A 230 -6.26 20.09 -18.63
C ARG A 230 -6.29 21.63 -18.57
N PRO A 231 -5.89 22.24 -17.42
CA PRO A 231 -5.53 21.58 -16.18
C PRO A 231 -6.76 21.02 -15.44
N PHE A 232 -6.61 19.87 -14.79
CA PHE A 232 -7.66 19.22 -14.03
C PHE A 232 -7.29 18.95 -12.57
N ILE A 233 -8.30 19.01 -11.70
CA ILE A 233 -8.18 18.60 -10.30
C ILE A 233 -8.68 17.17 -10.16
N GLY A 234 -7.90 16.31 -9.51
CA GLY A 234 -8.40 15.03 -8.99
C GLY A 234 -8.81 15.19 -7.53
N ILE A 235 -10.01 14.75 -7.16
CA ILE A 235 -10.46 14.72 -5.77
C ILE A 235 -10.77 13.31 -5.30
N HIS A 236 -10.41 13.02 -4.06
CA HIS A 236 -10.74 11.76 -3.39
C HIS A 236 -11.70 12.00 -2.24
N LEU A 237 -12.93 11.52 -2.41
CA LEU A 237 -14.00 11.58 -1.42
C LEU A 237 -14.07 10.24 -0.69
N ARG A 238 -14.13 10.30 0.64
CA ARG A 238 -14.24 9.12 1.50
C ARG A 238 -15.42 9.36 2.44
N ASN A 239 -16.55 8.72 2.15
CA ASN A 239 -17.85 8.99 2.75
C ASN A 239 -18.76 7.73 2.79
N ASP A 240 -18.18 6.53 2.80
CA ASP A 240 -18.93 5.32 3.18
C ASP A 240 -19.36 5.36 4.67
N VAL A 241 -20.37 4.57 5.03
CA VAL A 241 -20.96 4.57 6.38
C VAL A 241 -19.93 4.17 7.45
N ASP A 242 -19.03 3.24 7.12
CA ASP A 242 -17.94 2.85 8.01
C ASP A 242 -16.99 4.03 8.29
N TRP A 243 -16.73 4.86 7.28
CA TRP A 243 -15.93 6.06 7.41
C TRP A 243 -16.61 7.13 8.25
N GLU A 244 -17.92 7.32 8.09
CA GLU A 244 -18.71 8.23 8.93
C GLU A 244 -18.58 7.84 10.42
N ASN A 245 -18.73 6.56 10.74
CA ASN A 245 -18.58 6.03 12.10
C ASN A 245 -17.17 6.22 12.64
N LEU A 246 -16.15 5.96 11.83
CA LEU A 246 -14.75 6.18 12.20
C LEU A 246 -14.49 7.66 12.56
N CYS A 247 -14.97 8.60 11.75
CA CYS A 247 -14.75 10.02 11.99
C CYS A 247 -15.50 10.55 13.22
N GLN A 248 -16.49 9.82 13.76
CA GLN A 248 -17.10 10.18 15.05
C GLN A 248 -16.10 10.16 16.20
N MET A 249 -15.07 9.33 16.15
CA MET A 249 -14.01 9.31 17.18
C MET A 249 -13.26 10.64 17.22
N VAL A 250 -13.01 11.26 16.05
CA VAL A 250 -12.38 12.57 15.94
C VAL A 250 -13.34 13.66 16.44
N HIS A 251 -14.63 13.58 16.05
CA HIS A 251 -15.66 14.52 16.50
C HIS A 251 -15.81 14.53 18.03
N LYS A 252 -15.71 13.36 18.67
CA LYS A 252 -15.75 13.21 20.13
C LYS A 252 -14.44 13.53 20.83
N ASN A 253 -13.41 13.97 20.11
CA ASN A 253 -12.04 14.20 20.62
C ASN A 253 -11.41 12.96 21.29
N GLU A 254 -11.78 11.74 20.87
CA GLU A 254 -11.17 10.49 21.37
C GLU A 254 -9.79 10.25 20.76
N THR A 255 -9.52 10.84 19.60
CA THR A 255 -8.22 10.77 18.91
C THR A 255 -7.93 12.04 18.11
N ASP A 256 -6.66 12.44 18.09
CA ASP A 256 -6.14 13.56 17.31
C ASP A 256 -5.21 13.11 16.16
N LYS A 257 -4.94 11.80 16.05
CA LYS A 257 -4.10 11.16 15.03
C LYS A 257 -4.74 9.87 14.57
N LEU A 258 -5.06 9.79 13.29
CA LEU A 258 -5.77 8.64 12.74
C LEU A 258 -5.29 8.32 11.33
N PHE A 259 -4.86 7.07 11.12
CA PHE A 259 -4.49 6.54 9.81
C PHE A 259 -3.55 7.47 9.04
N GLY A 260 -3.95 7.95 7.85
CA GLY A 260 -3.13 8.81 7.00
C GLY A 260 -2.91 10.22 7.56
N SER A 261 -3.53 10.63 8.67
CA SER A 261 -3.64 12.05 9.07
C SER A 261 -2.31 12.80 9.15
N ALA A 262 -1.23 12.11 9.55
CA ALA A 262 0.11 12.68 9.67
C ALA A 262 0.63 13.31 8.37
N ILE A 263 0.15 12.89 7.18
CA ILE A 263 0.56 13.49 5.90
C ILE A 263 0.06 14.93 5.74
N CYS A 264 -0.99 15.33 6.45
CA CYS A 264 -1.59 16.65 6.32
C CYS A 264 -1.49 17.49 7.61
N THR A 265 -1.48 16.85 8.78
CA THR A 265 -1.31 17.55 10.07
C THR A 265 0.16 17.71 10.46
N GLY A 266 1.07 16.96 9.83
CA GLY A 266 2.42 16.79 10.34
C GLY A 266 2.43 16.13 11.72
N ASN A 267 3.55 16.25 12.44
CA ASN A 267 3.71 15.62 13.75
C ASN A 267 2.95 16.33 14.88
N ASN A 268 2.74 17.64 14.73
CA ASN A 268 2.24 18.54 15.79
C ASN A 268 0.84 19.10 15.52
N GLY A 269 0.31 18.95 14.30
CA GLY A 269 -1.04 19.41 13.97
C GLY A 269 -2.12 18.49 14.54
N LYS A 270 -3.26 19.07 14.87
CA LYS A 270 -4.44 18.34 15.37
C LYS A 270 -5.40 18.04 14.22
N LEU A 271 -5.80 16.77 14.10
CA LEU A 271 -6.85 16.37 13.16
C LEU A 271 -8.22 16.91 13.63
N THR A 272 -8.99 17.49 12.71
CA THR A 272 -10.37 17.95 12.98
C THR A 272 -11.40 17.04 12.32
N ALA A 273 -12.64 17.09 12.82
CA ALA A 273 -13.74 16.33 12.24
C ALA A 273 -13.96 16.67 10.75
N GLU A 274 -13.87 17.96 10.39
CA GLU A 274 -14.03 18.42 9.00
C GLU A 274 -12.90 17.92 8.08
N MET A 275 -11.68 17.73 8.60
CA MET A 275 -10.57 17.12 7.85
C MET A 275 -10.76 15.61 7.66
N CYS A 276 -11.49 14.95 8.57
CA CYS A 276 -11.80 13.52 8.51
C CYS A 276 -12.97 13.21 7.58
N LEU A 277 -14.07 13.97 7.72
CA LEU A 277 -15.30 13.84 6.95
C LEU A 277 -15.79 15.23 6.54
N PRO A 278 -15.24 15.81 5.45
CA PRO A 278 -15.62 17.15 5.04
C PRO A 278 -17.07 17.19 4.57
N SER A 279 -17.78 18.24 4.99
CA SER A 279 -19.13 18.54 4.51
C SER A 279 -19.14 18.82 3.01
N LEU A 280 -20.29 18.68 2.38
CA LEU A 280 -20.47 19.05 0.97
C LEU A 280 -20.12 20.52 0.72
N GLU A 281 -20.43 21.42 1.67
CA GLU A 281 -20.06 22.83 1.60
C GLU A 281 -18.54 23.01 1.55
N THR A 282 -17.80 22.37 2.45
CA THR A 282 -16.33 22.40 2.46
C THR A 282 -15.76 21.81 1.17
N ILE A 283 -16.30 20.69 0.69
CA ILE A 283 -15.86 20.08 -0.58
C ILE A 283 -16.02 21.07 -1.74
N ILE A 284 -17.21 21.67 -1.89
CA ILE A 284 -17.49 22.64 -2.95
C ILE A 284 -16.54 23.84 -2.83
N LYS A 285 -16.39 24.38 -1.61
CA LYS A 285 -15.54 25.55 -1.37
C LYS A 285 -14.08 25.28 -1.74
N ASP A 286 -13.47 24.23 -1.17
CA ASP A 286 -12.05 23.91 -1.39
C ASP A 286 -11.77 23.62 -2.88
N VAL A 287 -12.69 22.92 -3.56
CA VAL A 287 -12.58 22.67 -5.01
C VAL A 287 -12.70 23.96 -5.80
N THR A 288 -13.66 24.83 -5.48
CA THR A 288 -13.90 26.11 -6.18
C THR A 288 -12.72 27.04 -6.03
N GLU A 289 -12.21 27.23 -4.81
CA GLU A 289 -11.04 28.05 -4.53
C GLU A 289 -9.82 27.57 -5.30
N LYS A 290 -9.58 26.25 -5.30
CA LYS A 290 -8.46 25.67 -6.03
C LYS A 290 -8.63 25.81 -7.55
N ALA A 291 -9.84 25.59 -8.04
CA ALA A 291 -10.14 25.68 -9.46
C ALA A 291 -9.95 27.09 -10.01
N LEU A 292 -10.40 28.11 -9.28
CA LEU A 292 -10.18 29.52 -9.61
C LEU A 292 -8.68 29.86 -9.63
N LYS A 293 -7.95 29.46 -8.58
CA LYS A 293 -6.51 29.72 -8.46
C LYS A 293 -5.71 29.12 -9.62
N LEU A 294 -6.08 27.92 -10.05
CA LEU A 294 -5.34 27.15 -11.06
C LEU A 294 -5.92 27.26 -12.47
N LYS A 295 -7.02 28.02 -12.66
CA LYS A 295 -7.76 28.12 -13.93
C LYS A 295 -8.10 26.73 -14.51
N VAL A 296 -8.61 25.86 -13.64
CA VAL A 296 -8.94 24.46 -13.93
C VAL A 296 -10.11 24.39 -14.90
N ARG A 297 -10.07 23.39 -15.79
CA ARG A 297 -11.11 23.14 -16.80
C ARG A 297 -11.95 21.91 -16.50
N SER A 298 -11.40 20.97 -15.74
CA SER A 298 -12.15 19.79 -15.31
C SER A 298 -11.82 19.30 -13.90
N VAL A 299 -12.78 18.63 -13.28
CA VAL A 299 -12.65 17.98 -11.97
C VAL A 299 -12.96 16.51 -12.14
N PHE A 300 -12.00 15.66 -11.78
CA PHE A 300 -12.17 14.22 -11.66
C PHE A 300 -12.49 13.85 -10.21
N VAL A 301 -13.57 13.10 -10.01
CA VAL A 301 -14.02 12.64 -8.69
C VAL A 301 -13.88 11.13 -8.58
N SER A 302 -13.17 10.69 -7.53
CA SER A 302 -13.17 9.30 -7.08
C SER A 302 -13.79 9.24 -5.69
N SER A 303 -14.77 8.35 -5.49
CA SER A 303 -15.42 8.14 -4.20
C SER A 303 -15.62 6.66 -3.91
N ASP A 304 -15.65 6.34 -2.62
CA ASP A 304 -16.06 5.04 -2.10
C ASP A 304 -17.59 4.84 -2.05
N ARG A 305 -18.36 5.94 -2.05
CA ARG A 305 -19.83 5.89 -2.06
C ARG A 305 -20.42 7.05 -2.87
N ASN A 306 -20.51 8.23 -2.28
CA ASN A 306 -21.15 9.38 -2.93
C ASN A 306 -20.11 10.26 -3.64
N HIS A 307 -20.30 10.44 -4.95
CA HIS A 307 -19.43 11.25 -5.80
C HIS A 307 -19.86 12.72 -5.87
N TYR A 308 -21.05 13.08 -5.38
CA TYR A 308 -21.61 14.44 -5.44
C TYR A 308 -21.51 15.10 -6.82
N ILE A 309 -21.69 14.31 -7.89
CA ILE A 309 -21.42 14.78 -9.26
C ILE A 309 -22.36 15.91 -9.65
N ASP A 310 -23.64 15.81 -9.31
CA ASP A 310 -24.63 16.77 -9.75
C ASP A 310 -24.54 18.07 -8.96
N GLU A 311 -24.27 17.97 -7.66
CA GLU A 311 -24.02 19.11 -6.77
C GLU A 311 -22.76 19.87 -7.20
N LEU A 312 -21.67 19.16 -7.50
CA LEU A 312 -20.44 19.77 -8.01
C LEU A 312 -20.65 20.40 -9.39
N LYS A 313 -21.36 19.74 -10.31
CA LYS A 313 -21.69 20.32 -11.63
C LYS A 313 -22.49 21.60 -11.48
N GLN A 314 -23.52 21.61 -10.65
CA GLN A 314 -24.36 22.78 -10.44
C GLN A 314 -23.54 23.96 -9.94
N LYS A 315 -22.67 23.73 -8.95
CA LYS A 315 -21.87 24.79 -8.32
C LYS A 315 -20.71 25.29 -9.17
N LEU A 316 -20.12 24.42 -9.99
CA LEU A 316 -18.98 24.75 -10.85
C LEU A 316 -19.38 25.18 -12.28
N ALA A 317 -20.66 25.07 -12.64
CA ALA A 317 -21.19 25.48 -13.95
C ALA A 317 -20.88 26.95 -14.32
N PRO A 318 -20.97 27.95 -13.40
CA PRO A 318 -20.62 29.34 -13.72
C PRO A 318 -19.15 29.51 -14.15
N LEU A 319 -18.28 28.60 -13.72
CA LEU A 319 -16.86 28.58 -14.07
C LEU A 319 -16.57 27.80 -15.36
N ARG A 320 -17.61 27.21 -15.99
CA ARG A 320 -17.50 26.35 -17.18
C ARG A 320 -16.58 25.14 -16.97
N ILE A 321 -16.55 24.61 -15.75
CA ILE A 321 -15.73 23.46 -15.37
C ILE A 321 -16.51 22.17 -15.57
N VAL A 322 -15.90 21.19 -16.24
CA VAL A 322 -16.49 19.87 -16.46
C VAL A 322 -16.20 18.95 -15.26
N VAL A 323 -17.22 18.39 -14.63
CA VAL A 323 -17.07 17.43 -13.52
C VAL A 323 -17.35 16.01 -14.00
N ARG A 324 -16.42 15.08 -13.76
CA ARG A 324 -16.49 13.69 -14.21
C ARG A 324 -16.12 12.71 -13.10
N ARG A 325 -16.74 11.53 -13.13
CA ARG A 325 -16.28 10.29 -12.50
C ARG A 325 -16.16 9.20 -13.54
N ARG A 326 -15.40 8.16 -13.24
CA ARG A 326 -15.21 7.01 -14.14
C ARG A 326 -16.30 5.97 -13.93
N TYR A 327 -16.86 5.42 -15.00
CA TYR A 327 -17.76 4.26 -14.93
C TYR A 327 -17.35 3.19 -15.97
N PRO A 328 -17.35 1.88 -15.62
CA PRO A 328 -17.51 1.34 -14.27
C PRO A 328 -16.33 1.71 -13.36
N GLU A 329 -16.54 1.79 -12.05
CA GLU A 329 -15.49 2.15 -11.08
C GLU A 329 -14.31 1.16 -11.09
N ASN A 330 -13.10 1.67 -10.87
CA ASN A 330 -11.92 0.83 -10.66
C ASN A 330 -10.91 1.61 -9.82
N LEU A 331 -10.68 1.14 -8.59
CA LEU A 331 -9.81 1.80 -7.63
C LEU A 331 -8.44 2.13 -8.22
N HIS A 332 -7.74 1.13 -8.75
CA HIS A 332 -6.36 1.29 -9.24
C HIS A 332 -6.25 2.29 -10.40
N VAL A 333 -7.20 2.26 -11.34
CA VAL A 333 -7.24 3.25 -12.44
C VAL A 333 -7.56 4.64 -11.90
N ASN A 334 -8.50 4.79 -10.96
CA ASN A 334 -8.83 6.08 -10.36
C ASN A 334 -7.64 6.67 -9.57
N LEU A 335 -6.91 5.84 -8.81
CA LEU A 335 -5.67 6.25 -8.13
C LEU A 335 -4.61 6.71 -9.14
N ALA A 336 -4.46 6.00 -10.27
CA ALA A 336 -3.56 6.40 -11.34
C ALA A 336 -3.98 7.73 -11.98
N ILE A 337 -5.27 7.95 -12.26
CA ILE A 337 -5.79 9.24 -12.77
C ILE A 337 -5.47 10.39 -11.80
N MET A 338 -5.76 10.22 -10.51
CA MET A 338 -5.48 11.24 -9.49
C MET A 338 -3.97 11.49 -9.31
N SER A 339 -3.13 10.48 -9.49
CA SER A 339 -1.66 10.65 -9.46
C SER A 339 -1.12 11.51 -10.61
N ILE A 340 -1.86 11.63 -11.72
CA ILE A 340 -1.50 12.44 -12.90
C ILE A 340 -2.30 13.74 -13.06
N ALA A 341 -3.15 14.06 -12.09
CA ALA A 341 -3.86 15.34 -12.03
C ALA A 341 -2.90 16.53 -11.92
N ASP A 342 -3.30 17.68 -12.44
CA ASP A 342 -2.52 18.91 -12.30
C ASP A 342 -2.51 19.37 -10.83
N HIS A 343 -3.61 19.15 -10.11
CA HIS A 343 -3.67 19.26 -8.65
C HIS A 343 -4.50 18.12 -8.04
N PHE A 344 -4.17 17.70 -6.83
CA PHE A 344 -4.92 16.68 -6.09
C PHE A 344 -5.48 17.27 -4.79
N ILE A 345 -6.75 16.99 -4.49
CA ILE A 345 -7.36 17.27 -3.18
C ILE A 345 -7.79 15.95 -2.54
N GLY A 346 -7.09 15.55 -1.47
CA GLY A 346 -7.34 14.29 -0.77
C GLY A 346 -8.12 14.46 0.53
N ASN A 347 -8.68 13.35 1.01
CA ASN A 347 -9.07 13.20 2.41
C ASN A 347 -7.81 12.97 3.29
N CYS A 348 -7.63 13.73 4.36
CA CYS A 348 -6.41 13.67 5.19
C CYS A 348 -6.20 12.32 5.89
N VAL A 349 -7.27 11.71 6.39
CA VAL A 349 -7.21 10.49 7.21
C VAL A 349 -7.07 9.24 6.31
N SER A 350 -7.51 9.30 5.06
CA SER A 350 -7.49 8.15 4.17
C SER A 350 -6.08 7.73 3.73
N THR A 351 -5.74 6.46 3.96
CA THR A 351 -4.51 5.85 3.45
C THR A 351 -4.47 5.75 1.91
N LEU A 352 -5.61 5.80 1.23
CA LEU A 352 -5.67 5.93 -0.23
C LEU A 352 -5.22 7.32 -0.69
N SER A 353 -5.64 8.38 0.00
CA SER A 353 -5.12 9.73 -0.26
C SER A 353 -3.63 9.81 0.07
N ALA A 354 -3.19 9.16 1.16
CA ALA A 354 -1.79 9.09 1.55
C ALA A 354 -0.92 8.45 0.46
N PHE A 355 -1.42 7.35 -0.13
CA PHE A 355 -0.79 6.73 -1.29
C PHE A 355 -0.64 7.71 -2.47
N ILE A 356 -1.72 8.41 -2.86
CA ILE A 356 -1.69 9.37 -3.98
C ILE A 356 -0.73 10.52 -3.68
N TYR A 357 -0.80 11.09 -2.48
CA TYR A 357 0.09 12.17 -2.04
C TYR A 357 1.55 11.75 -2.18
N ARG A 358 1.93 10.58 -1.66
CA ARG A 358 3.30 10.07 -1.78
C ARG A 358 3.69 9.80 -3.23
N GLN A 359 2.79 9.26 -4.05
CA GLN A 359 3.05 9.05 -5.48
C GLN A 359 3.37 10.38 -6.17
N ARG A 360 2.57 11.41 -5.91
CA ARG A 360 2.75 12.77 -6.44
C ARG A 360 4.02 13.44 -5.91
N LYS A 361 4.40 13.16 -4.67
CA LYS A 361 5.56 13.75 -4.00
C LYS A 361 6.89 13.12 -4.42
N TYR A 362 6.93 11.80 -4.60
CA TYR A 362 8.21 11.06 -4.69
C TYR A 362 8.47 10.35 -6.02
N ALA A 363 7.44 10.10 -6.85
CA ALA A 363 7.61 9.30 -8.08
C ALA A 363 8.33 10.03 -9.22
N SER A 364 8.46 11.36 -9.16
CA SER A 364 9.21 12.17 -10.11
C SER A 364 10.20 13.09 -9.40
N SER A 365 11.18 13.61 -10.14
CA SER A 365 12.15 14.60 -9.63
C SER A 365 11.49 15.89 -9.18
N VAL A 366 10.39 16.27 -9.84
CA VAL A 366 9.55 17.42 -9.48
C VAL A 366 8.29 16.92 -8.79
N PRO A 367 8.07 17.25 -7.50
CA PRO A 367 6.84 16.93 -6.80
C PRO A 367 5.62 17.61 -7.45
N ARG A 368 4.50 16.89 -7.54
CA ARG A 368 3.22 17.44 -8.02
C ARG A 368 2.39 17.99 -6.88
N PRO A 369 1.72 19.15 -7.05
CA PRO A 369 1.04 19.84 -5.98
C PRO A 369 -0.18 19.05 -5.49
N SER A 370 -0.38 19.04 -4.17
CA SER A 370 -1.48 18.36 -3.50
C SER A 370 -1.97 19.20 -2.33
N SER A 371 -3.25 19.08 -1.98
CA SER A 371 -3.81 19.63 -0.75
C SER A 371 -4.79 18.63 -0.15
N PHE A 372 -5.27 18.92 1.05
CA PHE A 372 -6.30 18.11 1.72
C PHE A 372 -7.51 18.96 2.06
N PHE A 373 -8.68 18.33 2.04
CA PHE A 373 -9.92 19.00 2.44
C PHE A 373 -9.81 19.54 3.86
N ALA A 374 -10.35 20.73 4.08
CA ALA A 374 -10.39 21.43 5.35
C ALA A 374 -9.03 21.78 6.00
N GLN A 375 -7.91 21.58 5.30
CA GLN A 375 -6.59 21.83 5.87
C GLN A 375 -6.29 23.33 6.07
N SER A 376 -6.83 24.20 5.22
CA SER A 376 -6.61 25.65 5.25
C SER A 376 -7.34 26.37 6.38
N TYR A 377 -8.28 25.74 7.09
CA TYR A 377 -9.07 26.39 8.14
C TYR A 377 -8.27 26.71 9.41
N PHE A 378 -7.06 26.16 9.58
CA PHE A 378 -6.28 26.28 10.82
C PHE A 378 -4.81 26.70 10.63
N ILE A 379 -4.34 26.94 9.40
CA ILE A 379 -2.95 27.35 9.16
C ILE A 379 -2.87 28.89 9.25
N GLY A 380 -2.67 29.37 10.48
CA GLY A 380 -2.34 30.76 10.78
C GLY A 380 -0.91 31.19 10.41
N ASN A 381 -0.07 30.31 9.85
CA ASN A 381 1.29 30.64 9.39
C ASN A 381 1.59 30.01 8.04
N LYS A 382 1.76 30.87 7.02
CA LYS A 382 1.99 30.50 5.61
C LYS A 382 3.42 30.01 5.30
N ASP A 383 4.26 29.82 6.31
CA ASP A 383 5.71 29.68 6.11
C ASP A 383 6.23 28.23 6.08
N GLU A 384 5.36 27.22 6.07
CA GLU A 384 5.78 25.80 5.97
C GLU A 384 5.02 24.99 4.91
N LEU A 385 4.97 25.50 3.67
CA LEU A 385 4.57 24.72 2.48
C LEU A 385 5.69 24.63 1.44
#